data_AF-A0A8S9VXR3-F1
#
_entry.id   AF-A0A8S9VXR3-F1
#
_cell.length_a   1.000
_cell.length_b   1.000
_cell.length_c   1.000
_cell.angle_alpha   90.00
_cell.angle_beta   90.00
_cell.angle_gamma   90.00
#
_symmetry.space_group_name_H-M   'P 1'
#
loop_
_entity.id
_entity.type
_entity.pdbx_description
1 polymer ?
#
loop_
_entity_poly.entity_id
_entity_poly.type
_entity_poly.pdbx_seq_one_letter_code
_entity_poly.pdbx_strand_id
1 'polypeptide(L)'
;MPVIKDVVCTLCGCLCDDLEATVEDNKITKVGKACKLGRAKTMGPFLHERIEKPMIRENGELKECSYDEAITKAAEILVAAKRPMSYGWCSTSCEAIEKAILLAEETGSLIDSTANVCHGPSALAAQEKGAPSCSLGTAKNYADLIIFWGCNPVHAHPRHQTRYSTMAKGAFTPNGKKDKKMVVVDPRNTDTAKKADLLMQLKPGTDYVLIEALRAIVNGHEDVLPDEIAGLPKAKVLELAEMCKAAKFGIIYFGMGITQTRGRYKSGDNVSSLISDLNQITKFVMIGMRGHYNVTGFGQVASWETGFPMAIDFSRGYPYYNPGETGTNDVLMRREVDAFITGAADPGAHFPQESIKHLFNIPAIQVDGYANPTTEFSDVVIPAAIAGVECDGTAYRMDCQPIRMKKLVETTFKTDEEILTEMIAKVRELKGAEGTTGGA
;
A
#
# COMPACT_ATOMS: atom_id res chain seq x y z
N MET A 1 -8.54 33.79 -7.99
CA MET A 1 -8.53 32.54 -7.20
C MET A 1 -7.10 31.99 -7.25
N PRO A 2 -6.39 31.84 -6.12
CA PRO A 2 -5.07 31.23 -6.12
C PRO A 2 -5.19 29.76 -6.54
N VAL A 3 -4.42 29.38 -7.56
CA VAL A 3 -4.34 28.00 -8.04
C VAL A 3 -2.98 27.46 -7.65
N ILE A 4 -2.97 26.46 -6.78
CA ILE A 4 -1.78 25.70 -6.43
C ILE A 4 -1.57 24.64 -7.52
N LYS A 5 -0.42 24.71 -8.21
CA LYS A 5 -0.04 23.75 -9.26
C LYS A 5 0.85 22.64 -8.70
N ASP A 6 1.02 21.59 -9.48
CA ASP A 6 1.88 20.44 -9.19
C ASP A 6 1.56 19.85 -7.80
N VAL A 7 0.26 19.68 -7.54
CA VAL A 7 -0.26 19.09 -6.31
C VAL A 7 -0.10 17.58 -6.42
N VAL A 8 0.34 16.97 -5.32
CA VAL A 8 0.49 15.52 -5.20
C VAL A 8 -0.80 14.90 -4.68
N CYS A 9 -1.32 13.90 -5.40
CA CYS A 9 -2.52 13.17 -5.05
C CYS A 9 -2.21 12.04 -4.05
N THR A 10 -2.80 12.13 -2.86
CA THR A 10 -2.59 11.21 -1.73
C THR A 10 -3.67 10.12 -1.65
N LEU A 11 -3.92 9.44 -2.77
CA LEU A 11 -4.89 8.33 -2.83
C LEU A 11 -4.22 6.97 -3.10
N CYS A 12 -3.79 6.75 -4.35
CA CYS A 12 -3.22 5.47 -4.80
C CYS A 12 -1.74 5.60 -5.13
N GLY A 13 -1.05 4.47 -5.28
CA GLY A 13 0.39 4.38 -5.56
C GLY A 13 0.82 4.97 -6.91
N CYS A 14 -0.10 5.52 -7.72
CA CYS A 14 0.26 6.39 -8.85
C CYS A 14 0.85 7.73 -8.42
N LEU A 15 0.55 8.18 -7.19
CA LEU A 15 1.06 9.41 -6.58
C LEU A 15 1.15 10.57 -7.59
N CYS A 16 -0.01 10.94 -8.15
CA CYS A 16 -0.03 11.89 -9.26
C CYS A 16 0.37 13.29 -8.80
N ASP A 17 1.36 13.89 -9.44
CA ASP A 17 2.06 15.12 -9.05
C ASP A 17 1.75 16.32 -9.95
N ASP A 18 0.71 16.23 -10.78
CA ASP A 18 0.30 17.25 -11.75
C ASP A 18 -1.11 17.79 -11.51
N LEU A 19 -1.65 17.63 -10.29
CA LEU A 19 -2.96 18.17 -9.95
C LEU A 19 -2.90 19.70 -9.82
N GLU A 20 -4.06 20.33 -10.00
CA GLU A 20 -4.25 21.77 -9.80
C GLU A 20 -5.37 21.97 -8.79
N ALA A 21 -5.10 22.63 -7.67
CA ALA A 21 -6.09 22.90 -6.63
C ALA A 21 -6.41 24.40 -6.58
N THR A 22 -7.70 24.76 -6.65
CA THR A 22 -8.18 26.12 -6.41
C THR A 22 -8.57 26.24 -4.94
N VAL A 23 -7.99 27.22 -4.24
CA VAL A 23 -8.19 27.45 -2.81
C VAL A 23 -8.84 28.81 -2.58
N GLU A 24 -9.90 28.86 -1.78
CA GLU A 24 -10.62 30.08 -1.40
C GLU A 24 -11.03 30.00 0.06
N ASP A 25 -10.77 31.04 0.85
CA ASP A 25 -11.11 31.11 2.27
C ASP A 25 -10.69 29.85 3.05
N ASN A 26 -9.45 29.40 2.79
CA ASN A 26 -8.86 28.19 3.36
C ASN A 26 -9.60 26.87 3.02
N LYS A 27 -10.34 26.83 1.90
CA LYS A 27 -11.06 25.64 1.42
C LYS A 27 -10.71 25.32 -0.02
N ILE A 28 -10.61 24.03 -0.35
CA ILE A 28 -10.38 23.58 -1.72
C ILE A 28 -11.72 23.52 -2.45
N THR A 29 -11.96 24.44 -3.38
CA THR A 29 -13.23 24.54 -4.13
C THR A 29 -13.22 23.78 -5.44
N LYS A 30 -12.04 23.52 -6.02
CA LYS A 30 -11.90 22.80 -7.29
C LYS A 30 -10.58 22.05 -7.38
N VAL A 31 -10.61 20.85 -7.95
CA VAL A 31 -9.41 20.07 -8.28
C VAL A 31 -9.40 19.66 -9.75
N GLY A 32 -8.46 20.24 -10.50
CA GLY A 32 -8.14 19.93 -11.89
C GLY A 32 -7.18 18.75 -12.02
N LYS A 33 -7.19 18.11 -13.21
CA LYS A 33 -6.33 16.98 -13.59
C LYS A 33 -6.39 15.72 -12.70
N ALA A 34 -7.15 15.70 -11.61
CA ALA A 34 -7.42 14.51 -10.82
C ALA A 34 -8.42 13.55 -11.50
N CYS A 35 -8.31 12.25 -11.21
CA CYS A 35 -9.42 11.31 -11.46
C CYS A 35 -10.54 11.52 -10.43
N LYS A 36 -11.69 10.84 -10.63
CA LYS A 36 -12.84 10.94 -9.71
C LYS A 36 -12.44 10.65 -8.25
N LEU A 37 -11.66 9.59 -8.02
CA LEU A 37 -11.23 9.19 -6.69
C LEU A 37 -10.24 10.20 -6.08
N GLY A 38 -9.26 10.66 -6.85
CA GLY A 38 -8.28 11.64 -6.39
C GLY A 38 -8.95 12.98 -6.04
N ARG A 39 -9.92 13.42 -6.85
CA ARG A 39 -10.72 14.61 -6.55
C ARG A 39 -11.51 14.44 -5.26
N ALA A 40 -12.19 13.30 -5.09
CA ALA A 40 -12.97 13.01 -3.89
C ALA A 40 -12.10 13.04 -2.62
N LYS A 41 -10.90 12.44 -2.66
CA LYS A 41 -9.97 12.46 -1.51
C LYS A 41 -9.45 13.87 -1.22
N THR A 42 -8.99 14.62 -2.22
CA THR A 42 -8.43 15.97 -2.02
C THR A 42 -9.48 16.98 -1.55
N MET A 43 -10.74 16.86 -1.99
CA MET A 43 -11.83 17.73 -1.55
C MET A 43 -12.56 17.21 -0.30
N GLY A 44 -12.32 15.96 0.09
CA GLY A 44 -12.98 15.27 1.19
C GLY A 44 -13.11 16.08 2.50
N PRO A 45 -12.06 16.80 2.96
CA PRO A 45 -12.13 17.60 4.20
C PRO A 45 -13.20 18.69 4.21
N PHE A 46 -13.74 19.04 3.04
CA PHE A 46 -14.75 20.09 2.87
C PHE A 46 -16.11 19.54 2.42
N LEU A 47 -16.21 18.23 2.19
CA LEU A 47 -17.40 17.56 1.65
C LEU A 47 -18.00 16.53 2.61
N HIS A 48 -17.23 16.09 3.62
CA HIS A 48 -17.63 15.04 4.55
C HIS A 48 -17.47 15.52 5.98
N GLU A 49 -18.33 15.02 6.86
CA GLU A 49 -18.20 15.23 8.30
C GLU A 49 -16.94 14.52 8.82
N ARG A 50 -16.23 15.20 9.71
CA ARG A 50 -14.95 14.77 10.26
C ARG A 50 -15.07 14.66 11.78
N ILE A 51 -14.26 13.81 12.39
CA ILE A 51 -14.06 13.83 13.83
C ILE A 51 -13.30 15.11 14.17
N GLU A 52 -13.94 16.02 14.93
CA GLU A 52 -13.37 17.35 15.22
C GLU A 52 -12.46 17.36 16.45
N LYS A 53 -12.68 16.44 17.41
CA LYS A 53 -11.92 16.36 18.64
C LYS A 53 -11.52 14.91 18.96
N PRO A 54 -10.41 14.71 19.69
CA PRO A 54 -10.09 13.41 20.27
C PRO A 54 -11.23 12.89 21.15
N MET A 55 -11.38 11.58 21.22
CA MET A 55 -12.41 10.92 22.01
C MET A 55 -11.85 9.73 22.78
N ILE A 56 -12.35 9.50 23.99
CA ILE A 56 -12.07 8.31 24.80
C ILE A 56 -13.39 7.60 25.08
N ARG A 57 -13.39 6.27 25.02
CA ARG A 57 -14.55 5.44 25.33
C ARG A 57 -14.73 5.29 26.83
N GLU A 58 -15.90 5.68 27.31
CA GLU A 58 -16.34 5.52 28.69
C GLU A 58 -17.72 4.88 28.73
N ASN A 59 -17.87 3.79 29.48
CA ASN A 59 -19.15 3.05 29.62
C ASN A 59 -19.81 2.69 28.28
N GLY A 60 -19.00 2.39 27.26
CA GLY A 60 -19.46 2.00 25.92
C GLY A 60 -19.63 3.14 24.93
N GLU A 61 -19.55 4.40 25.35
CA GLU A 61 -19.74 5.58 24.49
C GLU A 61 -18.44 6.38 24.33
N LEU A 62 -18.18 6.90 23.13
CA LEU A 62 -17.05 7.81 22.87
C LEU A 62 -17.41 9.22 23.35
N LYS A 63 -16.56 9.80 24.19
CA LYS A 63 -16.71 11.17 24.71
C LYS A 63 -15.54 12.04 24.28
N GLU A 64 -15.85 13.26 23.84
CA GLU A 64 -14.84 14.25 23.47
C GLU A 64 -13.90 14.56 24.63
N CYS A 65 -12.61 14.71 24.33
CA CYS A 65 -11.55 15.08 25.26
C CYS A 65 -10.48 15.94 24.55
N SER A 66 -9.48 16.38 25.30
CA SER A 66 -8.33 17.08 24.75
C SER A 66 -7.33 16.11 24.09
N TYR A 67 -6.42 16.64 23.27
CA TYR A 67 -5.31 15.85 22.71
C TYR A 67 -4.41 15.27 23.80
N ASP A 68 -4.14 16.03 24.86
CA ASP A 68 -3.28 15.58 25.96
C ASP A 68 -3.89 14.39 26.71
N GLU A 69 -5.19 14.44 26.99
CA GLU A 69 -5.91 13.32 27.62
C GLU A 69 -5.92 12.08 26.72
N ALA A 70 -6.24 12.23 25.43
CA ALA A 70 -6.27 11.10 24.49
C ALA A 70 -4.88 10.47 24.27
N ILE A 71 -3.85 11.30 24.10
CA ILE A 71 -2.46 10.83 23.91
C ILE A 71 -1.95 10.15 25.19
N THR A 72 -2.26 10.71 26.36
CA THR A 72 -1.93 10.09 27.64
C THR A 72 -2.63 8.73 27.78
N LYS A 73 -3.92 8.65 27.45
CA LYS A 73 -4.65 7.39 27.53
C LYS A 73 -4.11 6.33 26.56
N ALA A 74 -3.77 6.74 25.35
CA ALA A 74 -3.13 5.85 24.36
C ALA A 74 -1.77 5.34 24.87
N ALA A 75 -0.93 6.21 25.43
CA ALA A 75 0.36 5.83 25.99
C ALA A 75 0.22 4.84 27.17
N GLU A 76 -0.73 5.06 28.07
CA GLU A 76 -1.04 4.12 29.17
C GLU A 76 -1.39 2.73 28.64
N ILE A 77 -2.26 2.65 27.63
CA ILE A 77 -2.66 1.38 27.01
C ILE A 77 -1.43 0.65 26.44
N LEU A 78 -0.58 1.37 25.70
CA LEU A 78 0.60 0.80 25.06
C LEU A 78 1.67 0.35 26.07
N VAL A 79 1.87 1.09 27.16
CA VAL A 79 2.83 0.74 28.22
C VAL A 79 2.35 -0.47 29.03
N ALA A 80 1.05 -0.58 29.29
CA ALA A 80 0.47 -1.68 30.04
C ALA A 80 0.40 -3.01 29.25
N ALA A 81 0.45 -2.94 27.92
CA ALA A 81 0.36 -4.09 27.03
C ALA A 81 1.64 -4.94 27.04
N LYS A 82 1.48 -6.27 26.93
CA LYS A 82 2.61 -7.22 26.85
C LYS A 82 2.99 -7.54 25.42
N ARG A 83 2.06 -7.44 24.48
CA ARG A 83 2.26 -7.70 23.05
C ARG A 83 1.45 -6.71 22.20
N PRO A 84 1.72 -5.40 22.32
CA PRO A 84 1.03 -4.39 21.52
C PRO A 84 1.36 -4.52 20.02
N MET A 85 0.41 -4.10 19.18
CA MET A 85 0.52 -4.13 17.72
C MET A 85 0.25 -2.75 17.12
N SER A 86 1.14 -2.27 16.28
CA SER A 86 1.03 -1.04 15.50
C SER A 86 0.79 -1.35 14.02
N TYR A 87 -0.32 -0.89 13.45
CA TYR A 87 -0.73 -1.25 12.08
C TYR A 87 -1.18 -0.06 11.23
N GLY A 88 -0.79 -0.06 9.95
CA GLY A 88 -1.38 0.81 8.93
C GLY A 88 -0.34 1.71 8.29
N TRP A 89 -0.37 3.01 8.64
CA TRP A 89 0.62 4.05 8.34
C TRP A 89 0.92 4.30 6.85
N CYS A 90 0.20 3.64 5.94
CA CYS A 90 0.43 3.72 4.49
C CYS A 90 -0.23 4.92 3.80
N SER A 91 -1.06 5.65 4.55
CA SER A 91 -1.74 6.86 4.10
C SER A 91 -1.37 8.09 4.93
N THR A 92 -0.12 8.14 5.41
CA THR A 92 0.51 9.32 6.03
C THR A 92 1.89 9.61 5.40
N SER A 93 2.67 10.55 5.92
CA SER A 93 4.01 10.91 5.46
C SER A 93 5.09 9.93 5.95
N CYS A 94 6.25 9.91 5.28
CA CYS A 94 7.40 9.13 5.74
C CYS A 94 7.91 9.59 7.13
N GLU A 95 7.81 10.88 7.41
CA GLU A 95 8.18 11.49 8.67
C GLU A 95 7.31 10.95 9.83
N ALA A 96 5.99 10.82 9.62
CA ALA A 96 5.10 10.16 10.58
C ALA A 96 5.35 8.65 10.70
N ILE A 97 5.64 7.96 9.58
CA ILE A 97 5.98 6.54 9.59
C ILE A 97 7.23 6.27 10.46
N GLU A 98 8.26 7.11 10.35
CA GLU A 98 9.47 7.02 11.19
C GLU A 98 9.09 7.07 12.68
N LYS A 99 8.21 7.99 13.07
CA LYS A 99 7.71 8.06 14.46
C LYS A 99 6.86 6.86 14.85
N ALA A 100 6.08 6.29 13.94
CA ALA A 100 5.32 5.08 14.23
C ALA A 100 6.24 3.88 14.51
N ILE A 101 7.35 3.76 13.76
CA ILE A 101 8.38 2.72 13.99
C ILE A 101 9.08 2.97 15.32
N LEU A 102 9.50 4.21 15.61
CA LEU A 102 10.14 4.56 16.87
C LEU A 102 9.21 4.29 18.07
N LEU A 103 7.92 4.63 17.97
CA LEU A 103 6.94 4.30 19.01
C LEU A 103 6.82 2.79 19.22
N ALA A 104 6.83 2.00 18.13
CA ALA A 104 6.80 0.55 18.22
C ALA A 104 8.04 -0.01 18.92
N GLU A 105 9.23 0.52 18.62
CA GLU A 105 10.48 0.15 19.30
C GLU A 105 10.42 0.48 20.81
N GLU A 106 10.03 1.72 21.15
CA GLU A 106 9.91 2.20 22.54
C GLU A 106 8.92 1.39 23.36
N THR A 107 7.88 0.82 22.73
CA THR A 107 6.85 0.02 23.39
C THR A 107 7.12 -1.48 23.30
N GLY A 108 8.10 -1.94 22.52
CA GLY A 108 8.31 -3.35 22.23
C GLY A 108 7.19 -3.97 21.39
N SER A 109 6.45 -3.14 20.64
CA SER A 109 5.33 -3.55 19.79
C SER A 109 5.77 -4.34 18.57
N LEU A 110 4.84 -5.13 18.03
CA LEU A 110 4.88 -5.47 16.61
C LEU A 110 4.51 -4.24 15.78
N ILE A 111 5.12 -4.05 14.61
CA ILE A 111 4.71 -3.05 13.63
C ILE A 111 4.60 -3.64 12.23
N ASP A 112 3.50 -3.30 11.56
CA ASP A 112 3.20 -3.79 10.22
C ASP A 112 2.37 -2.76 9.45
N SER A 113 2.23 -2.99 8.15
CA SER A 113 1.57 -2.06 7.25
C SER A 113 0.54 -2.74 6.38
N THR A 114 -0.23 -1.94 5.64
CA THR A 114 -1.19 -2.47 4.65
C THR A 114 -0.52 -3.33 3.58
N ALA A 115 0.81 -3.29 3.45
CA ALA A 115 1.55 -4.20 2.59
C ALA A 115 1.21 -5.65 2.91
N ASN A 116 1.12 -6.06 4.17
CA ASN A 116 0.91 -7.47 4.54
C ASN A 116 -0.42 -8.04 3.99
N VAL A 117 -1.47 -7.21 3.88
CA VAL A 117 -2.74 -7.58 3.23
C VAL A 117 -2.80 -7.20 1.75
N CYS A 118 -1.70 -6.78 1.14
CA CYS A 118 -1.66 -6.28 -0.24
C CYS A 118 -0.47 -6.88 -1.03
N HIS A 119 0.67 -6.18 -1.04
CA HIS A 119 1.88 -6.54 -1.80
C HIS A 119 3.00 -7.15 -0.93
N GLY A 120 2.71 -7.53 0.31
CA GLY A 120 3.62 -8.25 1.20
C GLY A 120 4.14 -9.55 0.57
N PRO A 121 3.29 -10.35 -0.10
CA PRO A 121 3.75 -11.47 -0.90
C PRO A 121 4.75 -11.08 -2.01
N SER A 122 4.64 -9.87 -2.57
CA SER A 122 5.63 -9.36 -3.55
C SER A 122 6.97 -9.01 -2.91
N ALA A 123 6.98 -8.55 -1.65
CA ALA A 123 8.22 -8.31 -0.90
C ALA A 123 8.95 -9.63 -0.61
N LEU A 124 8.22 -10.65 -0.16
CA LEU A 124 8.77 -12.01 0.04
C LEU A 124 9.35 -12.59 -1.26
N ALA A 125 8.62 -12.46 -2.37
CA ALA A 125 9.11 -12.88 -3.69
C ALA A 125 10.41 -12.16 -4.09
N ALA A 126 10.47 -10.84 -3.85
CA ALA A 126 11.65 -10.04 -4.14
C ALA A 126 12.87 -10.42 -3.29
N GLN A 127 12.65 -10.83 -2.04
CA GLN A 127 13.72 -11.35 -1.17
C GLN A 127 14.26 -12.71 -1.67
N GLU A 128 13.39 -13.57 -2.23
CA GLU A 128 13.81 -14.88 -2.73
C GLU A 128 14.48 -14.83 -4.12
N LYS A 129 14.00 -13.98 -5.03
CA LYS A 129 14.43 -13.97 -6.46
C LYS A 129 14.88 -12.63 -7.01
N GLY A 130 14.75 -11.55 -6.24
CA GLY A 130 14.90 -10.20 -6.75
C GLY A 130 13.64 -9.66 -7.43
N ALA A 131 13.64 -8.36 -7.72
CA ALA A 131 12.56 -7.65 -8.38
C ALA A 131 13.11 -6.78 -9.53
N PRO A 132 13.27 -7.33 -10.74
CA PRO A 132 13.78 -6.59 -11.90
C PRO A 132 12.77 -5.51 -12.33
N SER A 133 12.95 -4.29 -11.83
CA SER A 133 12.02 -3.17 -11.96
C SER A 133 12.62 -1.97 -12.72
N CYS A 134 11.84 -0.92 -12.92
CA CYS A 134 12.28 0.37 -13.46
C CYS A 134 11.38 1.52 -12.95
N SER A 135 11.72 2.77 -13.28
CA SER A 135 10.82 3.89 -13.03
C SER A 135 9.61 3.88 -13.99
N LEU A 136 8.48 4.45 -13.58
CA LEU A 136 7.33 4.68 -14.48
C LEU A 136 7.70 5.58 -15.66
N GLY A 137 8.71 6.44 -15.51
CA GLY A 137 9.25 7.24 -16.62
C GLY A 137 9.97 6.37 -17.67
N THR A 138 10.75 5.38 -17.23
CA THR A 138 11.38 4.39 -18.11
C THR A 138 10.31 3.58 -18.84
N ALA A 139 9.34 3.02 -18.12
CA ALA A 139 8.24 2.27 -18.74
C ALA A 139 7.46 3.12 -19.77
N LYS A 140 7.11 4.36 -19.42
CA LYS A 140 6.43 5.29 -20.33
C LYS A 140 7.20 5.47 -21.63
N ASN A 141 8.51 5.69 -21.54
CA ASN A 141 9.35 6.05 -22.68
C ASN A 141 9.67 4.87 -23.61
N TYR A 142 9.92 3.69 -23.04
CA TYR A 142 10.46 2.53 -23.77
C TYR A 142 9.45 1.41 -24.02
N ALA A 143 8.50 1.17 -23.11
CA ALA A 143 7.70 -0.05 -23.17
C ALA A 143 6.79 -0.08 -24.41
N ASP A 144 6.92 -1.12 -25.22
CA ASP A 144 6.08 -1.41 -26.38
C ASP A 144 5.14 -2.61 -26.14
N LEU A 145 5.41 -3.42 -25.12
CA LEU A 145 4.48 -4.43 -24.59
C LEU A 145 4.19 -4.18 -23.12
N ILE A 146 2.91 -4.01 -22.78
CA ILE A 146 2.43 -3.78 -21.43
C ILE A 146 1.45 -4.88 -21.03
N ILE A 147 1.78 -5.63 -19.99
CA ILE A 147 0.94 -6.71 -19.45
C ILE A 147 0.38 -6.26 -18.11
N PHE A 148 -0.94 -6.18 -17.99
CA PHE A 148 -1.61 -6.03 -16.70
C PHE A 148 -2.07 -7.40 -16.20
N TRP A 149 -1.42 -7.91 -15.16
CA TRP A 149 -1.68 -9.24 -14.62
C TRP A 149 -2.36 -9.17 -13.25
N GLY A 150 -3.59 -9.66 -13.15
CA GLY A 150 -4.33 -9.67 -11.88
C GLY A 150 -4.56 -8.27 -11.30
N CYS A 151 -4.70 -7.25 -12.17
CA CYS A 151 -4.97 -5.88 -11.76
C CYS A 151 -5.93 -5.17 -12.73
N ASN A 152 -6.70 -4.22 -12.20
CA ASN A 152 -7.70 -3.45 -12.94
C ASN A 152 -7.46 -1.93 -12.76
N PRO A 153 -6.42 -1.35 -13.40
CA PRO A 153 -6.03 0.05 -13.23
C PRO A 153 -7.13 1.05 -13.58
N VAL A 154 -8.10 0.72 -14.46
CA VAL A 154 -9.22 1.64 -14.75
C VAL A 154 -10.00 2.00 -13.48
N HIS A 155 -10.13 1.06 -12.54
CA HIS A 155 -10.84 1.26 -11.28
C HIS A 155 -9.91 1.57 -10.10
N ALA A 156 -8.78 0.88 -10.00
CA ALA A 156 -7.88 0.99 -8.84
C ALA A 156 -6.83 2.11 -8.98
N HIS A 157 -6.36 2.39 -10.21
CA HIS A 157 -5.32 3.37 -10.50
C HIS A 157 -5.67 4.19 -11.75
N PRO A 158 -6.78 4.98 -11.73
CA PRO A 158 -7.48 5.38 -12.96
C PRO A 158 -6.65 6.18 -13.98
N ARG A 159 -5.59 6.87 -13.52
CA ARG A 159 -4.69 7.65 -14.38
C ARG A 159 -3.42 6.90 -14.80
N HIS A 160 -3.24 5.65 -14.39
CA HIS A 160 -2.01 4.90 -14.69
C HIS A 160 -1.80 4.71 -16.19
N GLN A 161 -2.86 4.36 -16.92
CA GLN A 161 -2.81 4.19 -18.38
C GLN A 161 -2.49 5.50 -19.11
N THR A 162 -3.09 6.61 -18.68
CA THR A 162 -2.94 7.91 -19.34
C THR A 162 -1.64 8.62 -18.99
N ARG A 163 -1.08 8.40 -17.79
CA ARG A 163 0.18 9.05 -17.37
C ARG A 163 1.43 8.23 -17.66
N TYR A 164 1.36 6.90 -17.52
CA TYR A 164 2.58 6.09 -17.37
C TYR A 164 2.70 4.91 -18.33
N SER A 165 1.61 4.43 -18.90
CA SER A 165 1.63 3.15 -19.63
C SER A 165 0.92 3.27 -20.98
N THR A 166 -0.20 2.58 -21.16
CA THR A 166 -0.71 2.22 -22.50
C THR A 166 -1.11 3.40 -23.38
N MET A 167 -1.56 4.52 -22.80
CA MET A 167 -1.96 5.71 -23.57
C MET A 167 -0.92 6.82 -23.54
N ALA A 168 0.07 6.73 -22.65
CA ALA A 168 1.07 7.76 -22.50
C ALA A 168 2.04 7.76 -23.70
N LYS A 169 2.34 8.96 -24.21
CA LYS A 169 3.36 9.14 -25.25
C LYS A 169 4.75 9.11 -24.61
N GLY A 170 5.62 8.28 -25.16
CA GLY A 170 7.00 8.12 -24.72
C GLY A 170 7.99 8.60 -25.77
N ALA A 171 9.25 8.78 -25.37
CA ALA A 171 10.33 9.16 -26.29
C ALA A 171 10.51 8.16 -27.46
N PHE A 172 10.39 6.85 -27.19
CA PHE A 172 10.52 5.79 -28.19
C PHE A 172 9.18 5.16 -28.58
N THR A 173 8.07 5.73 -28.07
CA THR A 173 6.69 5.34 -28.35
C THR A 173 5.83 6.61 -28.51
N PRO A 174 6.18 7.50 -29.46
CA PRO A 174 5.61 8.85 -29.58
C PRO A 174 4.11 8.85 -29.95
N ASN A 175 3.60 7.76 -30.53
CA ASN A 175 2.18 7.62 -30.88
C ASN A 175 1.34 6.99 -29.74
N GLY A 176 1.93 6.76 -28.56
CA GLY A 176 1.24 6.21 -27.39
C GLY A 176 0.64 4.84 -27.68
N LYS A 177 -0.68 4.70 -27.53
CA LYS A 177 -1.40 3.41 -27.70
C LYS A 177 -1.16 2.74 -29.06
N LYS A 178 -0.84 3.48 -30.13
CA LYS A 178 -0.54 2.87 -31.44
C LYS A 178 0.80 2.12 -31.45
N ASP A 179 1.77 2.57 -30.64
CA ASP A 179 3.10 1.96 -30.54
C ASP A 179 3.18 0.92 -29.41
N LYS A 180 2.09 0.73 -28.65
CA LYS A 180 2.06 -0.07 -27.42
C LYS A 180 0.98 -1.14 -27.48
N LYS A 181 1.37 -2.41 -27.35
CA LYS A 181 0.44 -3.54 -27.16
C LYS A 181 0.11 -3.72 -25.69
N MET A 182 -1.17 -3.99 -25.42
CA MET A 182 -1.69 -4.19 -24.09
C MET A 182 -2.26 -5.60 -23.96
N VAL A 183 -1.69 -6.40 -23.06
CA VAL A 183 -2.25 -7.69 -22.65
C VAL A 183 -2.86 -7.54 -21.27
N VAL A 184 -4.00 -8.19 -21.04
CA VAL A 184 -4.60 -8.33 -19.71
C VAL A 184 -4.71 -9.81 -19.37
N VAL A 185 -4.23 -10.18 -18.19
CA VAL A 185 -4.41 -11.51 -17.61
C VAL A 185 -5.30 -11.36 -16.39
N ASP A 186 -6.58 -11.71 -16.53
CA ASP A 186 -7.60 -11.60 -15.48
C ASP A 186 -8.72 -12.61 -15.80
N PRO A 187 -9.24 -13.37 -14.81
CA PRO A 187 -10.36 -14.29 -15.05
C PRO A 187 -11.65 -13.57 -15.47
N ARG A 188 -11.74 -12.25 -15.27
CA ARG A 188 -12.90 -11.42 -15.61
C ARG A 188 -12.61 -10.53 -16.81
N ASN A 189 -13.64 -10.27 -17.61
CA ASN A 189 -13.59 -9.24 -18.65
C ASN A 189 -13.80 -7.83 -18.06
N THR A 190 -12.79 -7.33 -17.34
CA THR A 190 -12.80 -6.02 -16.68
C THR A 190 -12.80 -4.84 -17.67
N ASP A 191 -13.08 -3.62 -17.20
CA ASP A 191 -12.96 -2.42 -18.06
C ASP A 191 -11.52 -2.12 -18.50
N THR A 192 -10.53 -2.69 -17.82
CA THR A 192 -9.15 -2.73 -18.30
C THR A 192 -9.03 -3.74 -19.45
N ALA A 193 -9.56 -4.96 -19.31
CA ALA A 193 -9.54 -6.02 -20.33
C ALA A 193 -10.22 -5.59 -21.64
N LYS A 194 -11.34 -4.86 -21.58
CA LYS A 194 -12.05 -4.34 -22.76
C LYS A 194 -11.20 -3.41 -23.65
N LYS A 195 -10.08 -2.90 -23.14
CA LYS A 195 -9.13 -2.02 -23.86
C LYS A 195 -7.87 -2.75 -24.32
N ALA A 196 -7.74 -4.03 -23.98
CA ALA A 196 -6.57 -4.85 -24.29
C ALA A 196 -6.57 -5.27 -25.76
N ASP A 197 -5.37 -5.42 -26.32
CA ASP A 197 -5.16 -6.07 -27.61
C ASP A 197 -5.33 -7.59 -27.47
N LEU A 198 -4.97 -8.15 -26.30
CA LEU A 198 -5.15 -9.57 -25.96
C LEU A 198 -5.66 -9.72 -24.52
N LEU A 199 -6.72 -10.50 -24.33
CA LEU A 199 -7.21 -10.92 -23.01
C LEU A 199 -6.92 -12.40 -22.78
N MET A 200 -6.12 -12.70 -21.76
CA MET A 200 -5.87 -14.03 -21.23
C MET A 200 -6.83 -14.31 -20.08
N GLN A 201 -8.02 -14.80 -20.41
CA GLN A 201 -9.07 -15.10 -19.45
C GLN A 201 -8.89 -16.50 -18.84
N LEU A 202 -7.91 -16.63 -17.95
CA LEU A 202 -7.57 -17.86 -17.26
C LEU A 202 -8.61 -18.27 -16.20
N LYS A 203 -8.54 -19.53 -15.75
CA LYS A 203 -9.30 -20.03 -14.60
C LYS A 203 -8.78 -19.39 -13.29
N PRO A 204 -9.65 -18.89 -12.39
CA PRO A 204 -9.22 -18.33 -11.11
C PRO A 204 -8.29 -19.25 -10.31
N GLY A 205 -7.19 -18.70 -9.79
CA GLY A 205 -6.24 -19.44 -8.95
C GLY A 205 -5.27 -20.35 -9.73
N THR A 206 -5.18 -20.19 -11.05
CA THR A 206 -4.25 -20.94 -11.92
C THR A 206 -3.13 -20.08 -12.51
N ASP A 207 -2.93 -18.86 -11.99
CA ASP A 207 -1.88 -17.92 -12.42
C ASP A 207 -0.49 -18.56 -12.39
N TYR A 208 -0.14 -19.27 -11.31
CA TYR A 208 1.15 -19.96 -11.20
C TYR A 208 1.37 -20.96 -12.34
N VAL A 209 0.33 -21.70 -12.73
CA VAL A 209 0.40 -22.68 -13.83
C VAL A 209 0.62 -21.99 -15.17
N LEU A 210 -0.06 -20.86 -15.41
CA LEU A 210 0.14 -20.09 -16.63
C LEU A 210 1.56 -19.50 -16.71
N ILE A 211 2.11 -19.01 -15.60
CA ILE A 211 3.47 -18.48 -15.54
C ILE A 211 4.50 -19.59 -15.80
N GLU A 212 4.38 -20.76 -15.16
CA GLU A 212 5.25 -21.92 -15.42
C GLU A 212 5.21 -22.35 -16.89
N ALA A 213 4.01 -22.40 -17.49
CA ALA A 213 3.88 -22.74 -18.90
C ALA A 213 4.55 -21.72 -19.83
N LEU A 214 4.41 -20.42 -19.54
CA LEU A 214 5.13 -19.38 -20.29
C LEU A 214 6.64 -19.54 -20.16
N ARG A 215 7.15 -19.87 -18.97
CA ARG A 215 8.57 -20.13 -18.75
C ARG A 215 9.05 -21.35 -19.54
N ALA A 216 8.28 -22.44 -19.52
CA ALA A 216 8.59 -23.63 -20.33
C ALA A 216 8.67 -23.28 -21.83
N ILE A 217 7.71 -22.53 -22.37
CA ILE A 217 7.72 -22.08 -23.77
C ILE A 217 8.92 -21.18 -24.07
N VAL A 218 9.17 -20.19 -23.23
CA VAL A 218 10.30 -19.24 -23.39
C VAL A 218 11.64 -19.98 -23.41
N ASN A 219 11.75 -21.07 -22.64
CA ASN A 219 12.95 -21.92 -22.59
C ASN A 219 12.95 -23.07 -23.62
N GLY A 220 12.01 -23.12 -24.57
CA GLY A 220 11.99 -24.10 -25.66
C GLY A 220 11.43 -25.48 -25.29
N HIS A 221 10.67 -25.58 -24.21
CA HIS A 221 10.01 -26.79 -23.72
C HIS A 221 8.49 -26.74 -23.94
N GLU A 222 8.06 -26.27 -25.10
CA GLU A 222 6.64 -26.18 -25.42
C GLU A 222 6.01 -27.54 -25.75
N ASP A 223 6.81 -28.54 -26.13
CA ASP A 223 6.40 -29.90 -26.50
C ASP A 223 5.82 -30.68 -25.32
N VAL A 224 6.31 -30.43 -24.09
CA VAL A 224 5.85 -31.11 -22.87
C VAL A 224 4.55 -30.53 -22.29
N LEU A 225 4.06 -29.42 -22.83
CA LEU A 225 2.86 -28.75 -22.32
C LEU A 225 1.57 -29.34 -22.90
N PRO A 226 0.51 -29.49 -22.07
CA PRO A 226 -0.79 -29.99 -22.51
C PRO A 226 -1.49 -28.98 -23.44
N ASP A 227 -2.51 -29.45 -24.16
CA ASP A 227 -3.30 -28.64 -25.09
C ASP A 227 -4.14 -27.55 -24.41
N GLU A 228 -4.43 -27.71 -23.12
CA GLU A 228 -5.10 -26.70 -22.29
C GLU A 228 -4.27 -26.39 -21.04
N ILE A 229 -4.02 -25.11 -20.79
CA ILE A 229 -3.19 -24.59 -19.71
C ILE A 229 -3.98 -23.51 -18.98
N ALA A 230 -4.22 -23.66 -17.68
CA ALA A 230 -4.94 -22.67 -16.88
C ALA A 230 -6.33 -22.28 -17.45
N GLY A 231 -7.01 -23.20 -18.15
CA GLY A 231 -8.27 -22.95 -18.84
C GLY A 231 -8.16 -22.22 -20.19
N LEU A 232 -6.95 -22.11 -20.74
CA LEU A 232 -6.67 -21.47 -22.02
C LEU A 232 -6.12 -22.51 -23.02
N PRO A 233 -6.51 -22.44 -24.31
CA PRO A 233 -5.87 -23.25 -25.34
C PRO A 233 -4.37 -22.94 -25.44
N LYS A 234 -3.53 -23.97 -25.58
CA LYS A 234 -2.06 -23.86 -25.72
C LYS A 234 -1.65 -22.84 -26.78
N ALA A 235 -2.34 -22.81 -27.92
CA ALA A 235 -2.11 -21.84 -29.00
C ALA A 235 -2.15 -20.37 -28.53
N LYS A 236 -3.02 -20.05 -27.58
CA LYS A 236 -3.16 -18.70 -27.03
C LYS A 236 -2.04 -18.36 -26.04
N VAL A 237 -1.53 -19.37 -25.32
CA VAL A 237 -0.35 -19.21 -24.45
C VAL A 237 0.91 -19.01 -25.30
N LEU A 238 1.03 -19.75 -26.41
CA LEU A 238 2.08 -19.54 -27.41
C LEU A 238 2.02 -18.13 -28.01
N GLU A 239 0.83 -17.64 -28.38
CA GLU A 239 0.64 -16.26 -28.85
C GLU A 239 1.20 -15.23 -27.86
N LEU A 240 0.88 -15.36 -26.57
CA LEU A 240 1.43 -14.47 -25.55
C LEU A 240 2.95 -14.60 -25.43
N ALA A 241 3.49 -15.81 -25.45
CA ALA A 241 4.94 -16.04 -25.37
C ALA A 241 5.68 -15.40 -26.56
N GLU A 242 5.14 -15.50 -27.77
CA GLU A 242 5.69 -14.83 -28.95
C GLU A 242 5.62 -13.31 -28.84
N MET A 243 4.51 -12.76 -28.35
CA MET A 243 4.42 -11.32 -28.07
C MET A 243 5.51 -10.88 -27.08
N CYS A 244 5.72 -11.65 -26.01
CA CYS A 244 6.77 -11.37 -25.02
C CYS A 244 8.17 -11.41 -25.67
N LYS A 245 8.50 -12.45 -26.44
CA LYS A 245 9.81 -12.57 -27.10
C LYS A 245 10.06 -11.47 -28.14
N ALA A 246 9.02 -11.02 -28.84
CA ALA A 246 9.11 -10.01 -29.88
C ALA A 246 9.14 -8.55 -29.38
N ALA A 247 8.80 -8.31 -28.11
CA ALA A 247 8.83 -6.97 -27.53
C ALA A 247 10.25 -6.38 -27.55
N LYS A 248 10.40 -5.06 -27.70
CA LYS A 248 11.68 -4.37 -27.49
C LYS A 248 11.90 -4.03 -26.02
N PHE A 249 10.81 -3.69 -25.32
CA PHE A 249 10.80 -3.47 -23.89
C PHE A 249 9.42 -3.88 -23.35
N GLY A 250 9.38 -5.02 -22.68
CA GLY A 250 8.18 -5.50 -22.01
C GLY A 250 8.10 -5.09 -20.54
N ILE A 251 6.89 -4.85 -20.06
CA ILE A 251 6.63 -4.63 -18.64
C ILE A 251 5.40 -5.42 -18.16
N ILE A 252 5.54 -6.09 -17.02
CA ILE A 252 4.44 -6.70 -16.28
C ILE A 252 4.07 -5.81 -15.09
N TYR A 253 2.89 -5.19 -15.15
CA TYR A 253 2.22 -4.60 -14.00
C TYR A 253 1.34 -5.65 -13.35
N PHE A 254 1.60 -6.00 -12.10
CA PHE A 254 0.83 -7.05 -11.41
C PHE A 254 0.19 -6.56 -10.12
N GLY A 255 -0.95 -7.15 -9.74
CA GLY A 255 -1.71 -6.74 -8.56
C GLY A 255 -2.22 -7.92 -7.73
N MET A 256 -3.36 -7.70 -7.08
CA MET A 256 -3.92 -8.61 -6.08
C MET A 256 -4.34 -9.97 -6.64
N GLY A 257 -4.60 -10.06 -7.95
CA GLY A 257 -4.84 -11.36 -8.62
C GLY A 257 -3.62 -12.30 -8.59
N ILE A 258 -2.42 -11.79 -8.32
CA ILE A 258 -1.21 -12.59 -8.07
C ILE A 258 -0.96 -12.73 -6.56
N THR A 259 -1.09 -11.66 -5.78
CA THR A 259 -0.63 -11.66 -4.38
C THR A 259 -1.63 -12.28 -3.40
N GLN A 260 -2.93 -12.22 -3.68
CA GLN A 260 -4.00 -12.68 -2.79
C GLN A 260 -4.68 -13.97 -3.26
N THR A 261 -4.20 -14.59 -4.33
CA THR A 261 -4.70 -15.87 -4.84
C THR A 261 -3.80 -17.04 -4.42
N ARG A 262 -4.18 -18.26 -4.80
CA ARG A 262 -3.39 -19.46 -4.51
C ARG A 262 -1.96 -19.29 -5.03
N GLY A 263 -0.98 -19.61 -4.19
CA GLY A 263 0.45 -19.43 -4.47
C GLY A 263 1.05 -18.19 -3.83
N ARG A 264 0.29 -17.10 -3.66
CA ARG A 264 0.73 -15.84 -3.03
C ARG A 264 2.14 -15.42 -3.49
N TYR A 265 3.13 -15.46 -2.60
CA TYR A 265 4.49 -15.00 -2.90
C TYR A 265 5.21 -15.91 -3.90
N LYS A 266 4.88 -17.21 -3.96
CA LYS A 266 5.44 -18.12 -4.97
C LYS A 266 4.96 -17.78 -6.39
N SER A 267 3.77 -17.22 -6.54
CA SER A 267 3.33 -16.66 -7.82
C SER A 267 4.16 -15.42 -8.19
N GLY A 268 4.49 -14.57 -7.22
CA GLY A 268 5.38 -13.42 -7.42
C GLY A 268 6.83 -13.80 -7.77
N ASP A 269 7.41 -14.80 -7.08
CA ASP A 269 8.69 -15.43 -7.41
C ASP A 269 8.68 -15.86 -8.87
N ASN A 270 7.62 -16.57 -9.27
CA ASN A 270 7.53 -17.11 -10.60
C ASN A 270 7.43 -16.02 -11.68
N VAL A 271 6.74 -14.91 -11.40
CA VAL A 271 6.77 -13.73 -12.28
C VAL A 271 8.21 -13.22 -12.42
N SER A 272 8.95 -13.07 -11.32
CA SER A 272 10.35 -12.63 -11.36
C SER A 272 11.25 -13.58 -12.15
N SER A 273 11.04 -14.89 -11.99
CA SER A 273 11.73 -15.93 -12.75
C SER A 273 11.41 -15.87 -14.25
N LEU A 274 10.14 -15.66 -14.64
CA LEU A 274 9.76 -15.41 -16.03
C LEU A 274 10.43 -14.16 -16.60
N ILE A 275 10.54 -13.08 -15.82
CA ILE A 275 11.27 -11.88 -16.25
C ILE A 275 12.75 -12.22 -16.49
N SER A 276 13.38 -13.00 -15.61
CA SER A 276 14.78 -13.44 -15.80
C SER A 276 14.97 -14.26 -17.07
N ASP A 277 14.06 -15.21 -17.35
CA ASP A 277 14.07 -16.03 -18.55
C ASP A 277 13.90 -15.16 -19.82
N LEU A 278 12.94 -14.23 -19.80
CA LEU A 278 12.70 -13.30 -20.91
C LEU A 278 13.89 -12.36 -21.16
N ASN A 279 14.60 -11.92 -20.12
CA ASN A 279 15.78 -11.04 -20.25
C ASN A 279 16.97 -11.71 -20.94
N GLN A 280 16.97 -13.03 -21.15
CA GLN A 280 17.94 -13.69 -22.03
C GLN A 280 17.67 -13.42 -23.52
N ILE A 281 16.46 -12.98 -23.86
CA ILE A 281 15.98 -12.78 -25.24
C ILE A 281 15.71 -11.29 -25.51
N THR A 282 14.99 -10.63 -24.62
CA THR A 282 14.60 -9.23 -24.77
C THR A 282 14.39 -8.53 -23.42
N LYS A 283 14.45 -7.19 -23.40
CA LYS A 283 14.33 -6.44 -22.16
C LYS A 283 12.93 -6.58 -21.57
N PHE A 284 12.86 -7.11 -20.35
CA PHE A 284 11.62 -7.19 -19.56
C PHE A 284 11.83 -6.70 -18.12
N VAL A 285 10.79 -6.13 -17.53
CA VAL A 285 10.73 -5.68 -16.13
C VAL A 285 9.34 -5.91 -15.53
N MET A 286 9.24 -5.79 -14.21
CA MET A 286 7.98 -5.91 -13.47
C MET A 286 7.80 -4.79 -12.45
N ILE A 287 6.55 -4.35 -12.24
CA ILE A 287 6.18 -3.41 -11.17
C ILE A 287 4.90 -3.92 -10.50
N GLY A 288 4.94 -4.05 -9.17
CA GLY A 288 3.72 -4.28 -8.38
C GLY A 288 2.88 -3.01 -8.33
N MET A 289 1.60 -3.09 -8.66
CA MET A 289 0.66 -1.97 -8.66
C MET A 289 0.28 -1.57 -7.23
N ARG A 290 1.24 -0.99 -6.49
CA ARG A 290 1.13 -0.65 -5.06
C ARG A 290 -0.15 0.15 -4.78
N GLY A 291 -0.86 -0.25 -3.72
CA GLY A 291 -2.20 0.24 -3.36
C GLY A 291 -2.21 1.69 -2.90
N HIS A 292 -2.10 1.92 -1.60
CA HIS A 292 -2.10 3.26 -0.99
C HIS A 292 -0.93 4.13 -1.48
N TYR A 293 -1.11 5.44 -1.45
CA TYR A 293 -0.15 6.39 -2.01
C TYR A 293 1.24 6.34 -1.37
N ASN A 294 1.36 5.88 -0.11
CA ASN A 294 2.62 5.78 0.60
C ASN A 294 2.92 4.39 1.20
N VAL A 295 2.26 3.33 0.74
CA VAL A 295 2.63 1.95 1.17
C VAL A 295 4.06 1.59 0.76
N THR A 296 4.58 2.19 -0.33
CA THR A 296 6.00 2.07 -0.67
C THR A 296 6.86 2.80 0.35
N GLY A 297 6.44 3.99 0.82
CA GLY A 297 7.19 4.76 1.80
C GLY A 297 7.34 4.03 3.12
N PHE A 298 6.27 3.38 3.60
CA PHE A 298 6.39 2.52 4.78
C PHE A 298 7.48 1.47 4.61
N GLY A 299 7.44 0.72 3.50
CA GLY A 299 8.42 -0.32 3.23
C GLY A 299 9.85 0.23 3.13
N GLN A 300 10.04 1.43 2.58
CA GLN A 300 11.35 2.07 2.50
C GLN A 300 11.84 2.49 3.90
N VAL A 301 11.01 3.23 4.65
CA VAL A 301 11.36 3.71 6.00
C VAL A 301 11.69 2.55 6.92
N ALA A 302 10.79 1.56 6.99
CA ALA A 302 11.00 0.37 7.80
C ALA A 302 12.31 -0.36 7.40
N SER A 303 12.62 -0.46 6.10
CA SER A 303 13.82 -1.16 5.65
C SER A 303 15.11 -0.44 6.07
N TRP A 304 15.17 0.89 6.00
CA TRP A 304 16.40 1.61 6.36
C TRP A 304 16.55 1.78 7.89
N GLU A 305 15.46 1.83 8.64
CA GLU A 305 15.50 1.92 10.12
C GLU A 305 15.79 0.54 10.76
N THR A 306 15.19 -0.53 10.22
CA THR A 306 15.14 -1.83 10.92
C THR A 306 15.82 -2.97 10.16
N GLY A 307 16.13 -2.77 8.87
CA GLY A 307 16.56 -3.83 7.95
C GLY A 307 15.43 -4.61 7.31
N PHE A 308 14.16 -4.38 7.69
CA PHE A 308 13.01 -5.17 7.22
C PHE A 308 11.83 -4.29 6.76
N PRO A 309 11.03 -4.71 5.76
CA PRO A 309 10.03 -3.83 5.14
C PRO A 309 8.63 -3.86 5.78
N MET A 310 8.31 -4.85 6.62
CA MET A 310 6.97 -5.10 7.19
C MET A 310 7.03 -6.19 8.28
N ALA A 311 5.94 -6.44 9.02
CA ALA A 311 5.82 -7.52 9.99
C ALA A 311 7.02 -7.63 10.96
N ILE A 312 7.40 -6.51 11.55
CA ILE A 312 8.56 -6.39 12.44
C ILE A 312 8.08 -6.56 13.88
N ASP A 313 8.78 -7.36 14.68
CA ASP A 313 8.51 -7.58 16.09
C ASP A 313 9.68 -7.02 16.92
N PHE A 314 9.41 -6.01 17.76
CA PHE A 314 10.39 -5.41 18.67
C PHE A 314 10.37 -5.99 20.08
N SER A 315 9.54 -6.99 20.38
CA SER A 315 9.38 -7.55 21.74
C SER A 315 10.66 -8.13 22.34
N ARG A 316 11.69 -8.38 21.52
CA ARG A 316 13.01 -8.89 21.94
C ARG A 316 14.04 -7.79 22.21
N GLY A 317 13.66 -6.51 22.08
CA GLY A 317 14.57 -5.36 22.20
C GLY A 317 15.44 -5.12 20.95
N TYR A 318 15.18 -5.83 19.86
CA TYR A 318 15.80 -5.65 18.55
C TYR A 318 14.80 -6.12 17.48
N PRO A 319 14.89 -5.64 16.22
CA PRO A 319 13.93 -6.00 15.18
C PRO A 319 14.03 -7.49 14.81
N TYR A 320 12.91 -8.20 14.93
CA TYR A 320 12.73 -9.56 14.44
C TYR A 320 11.71 -9.60 13.29
N TYR A 321 11.99 -10.37 12.24
CA TYR A 321 11.18 -10.40 11.02
C TYR A 321 10.86 -11.83 10.62
N ASN A 322 9.58 -12.20 10.66
CA ASN A 322 9.11 -13.49 10.17
C ASN A 322 7.63 -13.43 9.71
N PRO A 323 7.33 -12.90 8.51
CA PRO A 323 5.96 -12.85 7.99
C PRO A 323 5.30 -14.24 7.95
N GLY A 324 4.08 -14.36 8.50
CA GLY A 324 3.42 -15.63 8.81
C GLY A 324 3.46 -15.97 10.32
N GLU A 325 4.51 -15.55 11.01
CA GLU A 325 4.56 -15.49 12.47
C GLU A 325 4.21 -14.08 12.96
N THR A 326 4.91 -13.05 12.49
CA THR A 326 4.81 -11.67 13.01
C THR A 326 3.87 -10.76 12.22
N GLY A 327 3.16 -11.30 11.21
CA GLY A 327 2.22 -10.53 10.41
C GLY A 327 0.94 -10.19 11.18
N THR A 328 0.39 -8.99 10.95
CA THR A 328 -0.79 -8.48 11.70
C THR A 328 -1.94 -9.49 11.80
N ASN A 329 -2.38 -10.06 10.67
CA ASN A 329 -3.49 -11.01 10.68
C ASN A 329 -3.11 -12.35 11.33
N ASP A 330 -1.84 -12.74 11.24
CA ASP A 330 -1.36 -13.99 11.84
C ASP A 330 -1.43 -13.90 13.37
N VAL A 331 -0.94 -12.81 13.96
CA VAL A 331 -0.96 -12.59 15.42
C VAL A 331 -2.35 -12.29 15.96
N LEU A 332 -3.20 -11.59 15.18
CA LEU A 332 -4.60 -11.33 15.57
C LEU A 332 -5.44 -12.61 15.56
N MET A 333 -5.32 -13.46 14.52
CA MET A 333 -6.04 -14.73 14.47
C MET A 333 -5.60 -15.71 15.56
N ARG A 334 -4.33 -15.67 15.97
CA ARG A 334 -3.82 -16.44 17.11
C ARG A 334 -4.07 -15.79 18.47
N ARG A 335 -4.68 -14.60 18.51
CA ARG A 335 -5.01 -13.83 19.71
C ARG A 335 -3.80 -13.53 20.60
N GLU A 336 -2.66 -13.30 19.98
CA GLU A 336 -1.41 -13.00 20.70
C GLU A 336 -1.33 -11.55 21.15
N VAL A 337 -1.97 -10.64 20.41
CA VAL A 337 -1.93 -9.19 20.64
C VAL A 337 -2.91 -8.82 21.76
N ASP A 338 -2.49 -7.99 22.70
CA ASP A 338 -3.32 -7.53 23.83
C ASP A 338 -3.60 -6.02 23.83
N ALA A 339 -3.05 -5.25 22.89
CA ALA A 339 -3.45 -3.89 22.58
C ALA A 339 -3.14 -3.56 21.11
N PHE A 340 -3.92 -2.68 20.49
CA PHE A 340 -3.80 -2.36 19.08
C PHE A 340 -3.81 -0.86 18.84
N ILE A 341 -2.81 -0.34 18.11
CA ILE A 341 -2.81 1.03 17.58
C ILE A 341 -2.83 0.97 16.06
N THR A 342 -3.69 1.78 15.44
CA THR A 342 -3.70 1.96 14.00
C THR A 342 -3.73 3.42 13.61
N GLY A 343 -3.04 3.75 12.51
CA GLY A 343 -3.07 5.08 11.94
C GLY A 343 -3.22 5.05 10.43
N ALA A 344 -4.02 5.98 9.90
CA ALA A 344 -4.27 6.16 8.48
C ALA A 344 -4.65 4.85 7.74
N ALA A 345 -5.42 3.99 8.41
CA ALA A 345 -5.90 2.70 7.94
C ALA A 345 -7.23 2.34 8.63
N ASP A 346 -7.99 1.45 8.00
CA ASP A 346 -9.30 0.99 8.50
C ASP A 346 -9.35 -0.55 8.52
N PRO A 347 -8.66 -1.21 9.47
CA PRO A 347 -8.71 -2.66 9.62
C PRO A 347 -10.13 -3.18 9.89
N GLY A 348 -11.00 -2.40 10.53
CA GLY A 348 -12.40 -2.77 10.78
C GLY A 348 -13.18 -3.10 9.49
N ALA A 349 -12.94 -2.37 8.41
CA ALA A 349 -13.56 -2.65 7.12
C ALA A 349 -12.80 -3.69 6.27
N HIS A 350 -11.49 -3.81 6.45
CA HIS A 350 -10.61 -4.47 5.47
C HIS A 350 -9.93 -5.76 5.98
N PHE A 351 -10.10 -6.12 7.25
CA PHE A 351 -9.58 -7.38 7.77
C PHE A 351 -10.59 -8.52 7.70
N PRO A 352 -10.11 -9.78 7.63
CA PRO A 352 -10.96 -10.94 7.78
C PRO A 352 -11.66 -10.96 9.15
N GLN A 353 -12.87 -11.53 9.17
CA GLN A 353 -13.75 -11.53 10.34
C GLN A 353 -13.09 -12.10 11.61
N GLU A 354 -12.25 -13.12 11.50
CA GLU A 354 -11.56 -13.71 12.66
C GLU A 354 -10.60 -12.74 13.34
N SER A 355 -9.88 -11.92 12.57
CA SER A 355 -9.02 -10.87 13.13
C SER A 355 -9.85 -9.78 13.82
N ILE A 356 -10.97 -9.38 13.20
CA ILE A 356 -11.88 -8.37 13.74
C ILE A 356 -12.47 -8.84 15.07
N LYS A 357 -12.89 -10.10 15.20
CA LYS A 357 -13.40 -10.65 16.47
C LYS A 357 -12.42 -10.46 17.62
N HIS A 358 -11.13 -10.61 17.39
CA HIS A 358 -10.13 -10.37 18.42
C HIS A 358 -9.96 -8.88 18.74
N LEU A 359 -9.93 -8.02 17.70
CA LEU A 359 -9.84 -6.56 17.88
C LEU A 359 -10.96 -5.98 18.74
N PHE A 360 -12.19 -6.51 18.67
CA PHE A 360 -13.30 -6.09 19.54
C PHE A 360 -13.11 -6.40 21.04
N ASN A 361 -12.13 -7.25 21.39
CA ASN A 361 -11.92 -7.73 22.76
C ASN A 361 -10.62 -7.21 23.40
N ILE A 362 -9.90 -6.32 22.73
CA ILE A 362 -8.64 -5.75 23.22
C ILE A 362 -8.67 -4.22 23.12
N PRO A 363 -7.95 -3.50 23.98
CA PRO A 363 -7.79 -2.05 23.87
C PRO A 363 -7.33 -1.61 22.47
N ALA A 364 -8.03 -0.65 21.87
CA ALA A 364 -7.74 -0.15 20.53
C ALA A 364 -7.61 1.37 20.47
N ILE A 365 -6.58 1.85 19.77
CA ILE A 365 -6.27 3.25 19.53
C ILE A 365 -6.33 3.51 18.03
N GLN A 366 -7.09 4.50 17.60
CA GLN A 366 -7.20 4.93 16.22
C GLN A 366 -6.69 6.36 16.03
N VAL A 367 -5.75 6.54 15.12
CA VAL A 367 -5.33 7.85 14.60
C VAL A 367 -5.90 8.01 13.18
N ASP A 368 -7.05 8.66 13.07
CA ASP A 368 -7.71 8.94 11.79
C ASP A 368 -8.67 10.13 11.93
N GLY A 369 -8.82 10.91 10.85
CA GLY A 369 -9.73 12.04 10.82
C GLY A 369 -11.20 11.68 10.64
N TYR A 370 -11.54 10.49 10.13
CA TYR A 370 -12.93 10.15 9.79
C TYR A 370 -13.42 8.92 10.55
N ALA A 371 -14.67 8.99 11.01
CA ALA A 371 -15.35 7.84 11.58
C ALA A 371 -15.48 6.74 10.52
N ASN A 372 -15.12 5.52 10.90
CA ASN A 372 -15.12 4.34 10.04
C ASN A 372 -15.34 3.07 10.90
N PRO A 373 -15.48 1.87 10.33
CA PRO A 373 -15.68 0.64 11.11
C PRO A 373 -14.63 0.35 12.20
N THR A 374 -13.43 0.90 12.10
CA THR A 374 -12.42 0.81 13.17
C THR A 374 -12.78 1.67 14.39
N THR A 375 -13.44 2.80 14.18
CA THR A 375 -13.92 3.70 15.23
C THR A 375 -14.89 3.02 16.19
N GLU A 376 -15.72 2.10 15.66
CA GLU A 376 -16.74 1.37 16.43
C GLU A 376 -16.18 0.57 17.61
N PHE A 377 -14.97 0.01 17.47
CA PHE A 377 -14.31 -0.75 18.53
C PHE A 377 -13.11 -0.03 19.16
N SER A 378 -12.82 1.21 18.76
CA SER A 378 -11.69 1.95 19.32
C SER A 378 -12.04 2.54 20.70
N ASP A 379 -11.11 2.45 21.64
CA ASP A 379 -11.19 3.04 22.98
C ASP A 379 -10.63 4.46 23.00
N VAL A 380 -9.68 4.77 22.13
CA VAL A 380 -9.12 6.11 21.94
C VAL A 380 -9.15 6.44 20.46
N VAL A 381 -9.69 7.60 20.11
CA VAL A 381 -9.77 8.09 18.72
C VAL A 381 -9.14 9.48 18.67
N ILE A 382 -8.13 9.66 17.82
CA ILE A 382 -7.36 10.90 17.70
C ILE A 382 -7.43 11.38 16.25
N PRO A 383 -8.17 12.46 15.94
CA PRO A 383 -8.17 13.03 14.60
C PRO A 383 -6.82 13.68 14.29
N ALA A 384 -6.31 13.44 13.09
CA ALA A 384 -5.02 13.96 12.63
C ALA A 384 -5.18 14.71 11.31
N ALA A 385 -4.32 15.71 11.07
CA ALA A 385 -4.24 16.46 9.82
C ALA A 385 -3.98 15.55 8.60
N ILE A 386 -4.63 15.83 7.47
CA ILE A 386 -4.57 14.98 6.28
C ILE A 386 -3.34 15.32 5.45
N ALA A 387 -2.41 14.36 5.38
CA ALA A 387 -1.21 14.45 4.56
C ALA A 387 -1.50 14.76 3.08
N GLY A 388 -0.78 15.75 2.54
CA GLY A 388 -0.94 16.27 1.19
C GLY A 388 -2.16 17.17 0.97
N VAL A 389 -2.87 17.54 2.04
CA VAL A 389 -3.93 18.54 2.02
C VAL A 389 -3.71 19.59 3.12
N GLU A 390 -3.58 19.15 4.36
CA GLU A 390 -3.45 20.02 5.54
C GLU A 390 -2.02 20.06 6.11
N CYS A 391 -1.19 19.08 5.75
CA CYS A 391 0.23 19.04 6.05
C CYS A 391 1.03 18.51 4.85
N ASP A 392 2.31 18.85 4.82
CA ASP A 392 3.25 18.36 3.82
C ASP A 392 3.94 17.08 4.31
N GLY A 393 4.92 16.59 3.56
CA GLY A 393 5.68 15.40 3.92
C GLY A 393 6.07 14.56 2.72
N THR A 394 6.87 13.54 2.93
CA THR A 394 7.42 12.73 1.85
C THR A 394 6.56 11.49 1.61
N ALA A 395 6.32 11.15 0.34
CA ALA A 395 5.70 9.89 -0.05
C ALA A 395 6.42 9.22 -1.21
N TYR A 396 6.41 7.89 -1.26
CA TYR A 396 7.02 7.11 -2.33
C TYR A 396 5.98 6.51 -3.26
N ARG A 397 6.14 6.76 -4.56
CA ARG A 397 5.30 6.18 -5.61
C ARG A 397 5.57 4.67 -5.76
N MET A 398 4.72 3.95 -6.50
CA MET A 398 4.85 2.50 -6.71
C MET A 398 6.18 2.06 -7.35
N ASP A 399 6.88 2.96 -8.04
CA ASP A 399 8.20 2.78 -8.65
C ASP A 399 9.35 3.32 -7.77
N CYS A 400 9.11 3.47 -6.47
CA CYS A 400 10.07 3.92 -5.46
C CYS A 400 10.61 5.35 -5.66
N GLN A 401 9.92 6.19 -6.43
CA GLN A 401 10.29 7.61 -6.55
C GLN A 401 9.73 8.41 -5.36
N PRO A 402 10.58 9.09 -4.57
CA PRO A 402 10.11 9.98 -3.51
C PRO A 402 9.56 11.27 -4.12
N ILE A 403 8.42 11.72 -3.62
CA ILE A 403 7.77 12.97 -4.01
C ILE A 403 7.30 13.66 -2.73
N ARG A 404 7.68 14.94 -2.54
CA ARG A 404 7.22 15.74 -1.41
C ARG A 404 5.80 16.25 -1.69
N MET A 405 4.85 15.83 -0.86
CA MET A 405 3.47 16.32 -0.84
C MET A 405 3.45 17.78 -0.38
N LYS A 406 2.39 18.52 -0.74
CA LYS A 406 2.25 19.94 -0.37
C LYS A 406 1.13 20.10 0.65
N LYS A 407 1.32 21.02 1.60
CA LYS A 407 0.22 21.62 2.36
C LYS A 407 -0.56 22.56 1.44
N LEU A 408 -1.88 22.38 1.37
CA LEU A 408 -2.79 23.13 0.49
C LEU A 408 -3.66 24.12 1.26
N VAL A 409 -3.98 23.80 2.52
CA VAL A 409 -4.79 24.61 3.44
C VAL A 409 -4.20 24.59 4.84
N GLU A 410 -4.52 25.60 5.63
CA GLU A 410 -4.25 25.67 7.06
C GLU A 410 -5.20 24.79 7.86
N THR A 411 -4.74 24.27 8.99
CA THR A 411 -5.51 23.37 9.85
C THR A 411 -5.16 23.60 11.33
N THR A 412 -6.09 23.25 12.22
CA THR A 412 -5.87 23.21 13.67
C THR A 412 -5.65 21.80 14.19
N PHE A 413 -5.81 20.77 13.35
CA PHE A 413 -5.51 19.40 13.71
C PHE A 413 -4.00 19.21 13.84
N LYS A 414 -3.57 18.42 14.84
CA LYS A 414 -2.18 17.97 14.90
C LYS A 414 -1.90 17.01 13.75
N THR A 415 -0.69 17.04 13.21
CA THR A 415 -0.22 16.05 12.23
C THR A 415 -0.02 14.67 12.89
N ASP A 416 -0.04 13.60 12.09
CA ASP A 416 0.30 12.26 12.58
C ASP A 416 1.69 12.25 13.26
N GLU A 417 2.66 12.99 12.70
CA GLU A 417 4.02 13.11 13.24
C GLU A 417 4.04 13.78 14.63
N GLU A 418 3.29 14.87 14.82
CA GLU A 418 3.18 15.55 16.12
C GLU A 418 2.51 14.65 17.16
N ILE A 419 1.39 14.00 16.79
CA ILE A 419 0.66 13.07 17.67
C ILE A 419 1.59 11.94 18.13
N LEU A 420 2.31 11.31 17.20
CA LEU A 420 3.22 10.21 17.52
C LEU A 420 4.42 10.69 18.34
N THR A 421 4.96 11.88 18.06
CA THR A 421 6.08 12.46 18.82
C THR A 421 5.69 12.71 20.28
N GLU A 422 4.52 13.29 20.52
CA GLU A 422 4.00 13.50 21.86
C GLU A 422 3.69 12.18 22.58
N MET A 423 3.13 11.21 21.86
CA MET A 423 2.88 9.86 22.39
C MET A 423 4.17 9.16 22.81
N ILE A 424 5.24 9.25 22.01
CA ILE A 424 6.57 8.71 22.36
C ILE A 424 7.10 9.38 23.63
N ALA A 425 7.00 10.70 23.74
CA ALA A 425 7.43 11.42 24.94
C ALA A 425 6.68 10.94 26.19
N LYS A 426 5.36 10.74 26.09
CA LYS A 426 4.53 10.25 27.18
C LYS A 426 4.84 8.79 27.54
N VAL A 427 5.07 7.91 26.57
CA VAL A 427 5.51 6.53 26.80
C VAL A 427 6.82 6.50 27.58
N ARG A 428 7.80 7.33 27.19
CA ARG A 428 9.10 7.43 27.90
C ARG A 428 8.95 7.94 29.32
N GLU A 429 8.08 8.93 29.55
CA GLU A 429 7.74 9.43 30.89
C GLU A 429 7.18 8.33 31.79
N LEU A 430 6.18 7.59 31.30
CA LEU A 430 5.53 6.51 32.05
C LEU A 430 6.50 5.37 32.39
N LYS A 431 7.33 4.93 31.43
CA LYS A 431 8.35 3.90 31.67
C LYS A 431 9.45 4.36 32.64
N GLY A 432 9.82 5.64 32.60
CA GLY A 432 10.78 6.22 33.55
C GLY A 432 10.27 6.27 34.99
N ALA A 433 8.97 6.50 35.18
CA ALA A 433 8.31 6.47 36.49
C ALA A 433 8.24 5.05 37.08
N GLU A 434 8.06 4.01 36.26
CA GLU A 434 8.09 2.61 36.71
C GLU A 434 9.50 2.17 37.16
N GLY A 435 10.55 2.62 36.46
CA GLY A 435 11.95 2.31 36.81
C GLY A 435 12.43 2.87 38.15
N THR A 436 11.76 3.90 38.69
CA THR A 436 12.13 4.53 39.96
C THR A 436 11.37 3.98 41.18
N THR A 437 10.32 3.17 40.96
CA THR A 437 9.50 2.59 42.05
C THR A 437 9.84 1.11 42.36
N GLY A 438 10.62 0.43 41.52
CA GLY A 438 11.05 -0.97 41.70
C GLY A 438 12.41 -1.17 42.37
N GLY A 439 13.04 -0.10 42.87
CA GLY A 439 14.36 -0.12 43.53
C GLY A 439 14.29 0.44 44.94
N ALA A 440 13.56 -0.22 45.84
CA ALA A 440 13.61 0.02 47.28
C ALA A 440 13.47 -1.30 48.04
#